data_AF-A0A2K1IBI5-F1
#
_entry.id   AF-A0A2K1IBI5-F1
#
_cell.length_a   1.000
_cell.length_b   1.000
_cell.length_c   1.000
_cell.angle_alpha   90.00
_cell.angle_beta   90.00
_cell.angle_gamma   90.00
#
_symmetry.space_group_name_H-M   'P 1'
#
loop_
_entity.id
_entity.type
_entity.pdbx_description
1 polymer ?
#
loop_
_entity_poly.entity_id
_entity_poly.type
_entity_poly.pdbx_seq_one_letter_code
_entity_poly.pdbx_strand_id
1 'polypeptide(L)'
;MAGTGKDDGEGGVFGGPGGLHLLDTTGADKSVWLLKVPPLVGHQWLKQQDGAPVLAKVTMSMDPLNPNSDSVEFMMTLPEKDLVAPHKSYNLNVTKDLVPMHIFSETTQGKLKVEGKVEHKFDMKPSNIGNNDEYRKLCRDRLNKSMVKTRTTQVLSNDRGGFMRPPPIDAWPTSTFTGKDSKKKAPISSAVKAPEGKRIRRDRVELEAIVFKLFEQRPNWALKHLVEETDQPVAFLKEILNDLCIYNKRGANQGTYELKPEYK
;
A
#
# COMPACT_ATOMS: atom_id res chain seq x y z
N MET A 1 60.45 -11.61 -33.72
CA MET A 1 60.38 -11.99 -32.29
C MET A 1 59.23 -11.21 -31.70
N ALA A 2 58.01 -11.77 -31.75
CA ALA A 2 57.46 -12.74 -30.79
C ALA A 2 56.97 -12.03 -29.52
N GLY A 3 55.64 -12.06 -29.34
CA GLY A 3 54.95 -11.50 -28.18
C GLY A 3 53.43 -11.48 -28.38
N THR A 4 52.84 -12.62 -28.76
CA THR A 4 51.40 -12.83 -28.74
C THR A 4 50.95 -12.97 -27.28
N GLY A 5 50.45 -11.89 -26.69
CA GLY A 5 49.73 -11.90 -25.41
C GLY A 5 48.28 -12.28 -25.67
N LYS A 6 47.95 -13.53 -25.39
CA LYS A 6 46.59 -14.07 -25.38
C LYS A 6 45.97 -13.64 -24.04
N ASP A 7 45.10 -12.63 -24.07
CA ASP A 7 44.34 -12.22 -22.89
C ASP A 7 43.12 -13.14 -22.80
N ASP A 8 43.28 -14.20 -22.00
CA ASP A 8 42.20 -15.13 -21.68
C ASP A 8 41.24 -14.39 -20.72
N GLY A 9 40.00 -14.18 -21.18
CA GLY A 9 38.96 -13.49 -20.43
C GLY A 9 38.58 -14.24 -19.15
N GLU A 10 39.15 -13.83 -18.03
CA GLU A 10 38.66 -14.22 -16.70
C GLU A 10 37.41 -13.41 -16.36
N GLY A 11 36.25 -14.08 -16.34
CA GLY A 11 35.01 -13.52 -15.85
C GLY A 11 35.12 -13.16 -14.38
N GLY A 12 34.97 -11.87 -14.06
CA GLY A 12 35.04 -11.36 -12.70
C GLY A 12 33.90 -11.91 -11.83
N VAL A 13 34.25 -12.68 -10.80
CA VAL A 13 33.31 -13.22 -9.81
C VAL A 13 33.11 -12.19 -8.70
N PHE A 14 31.94 -11.54 -8.66
CA PHE A 14 31.54 -10.68 -7.54
C PHE A 14 30.55 -11.42 -6.63
N GLY A 15 30.95 -11.74 -5.40
CA GLY A 15 30.15 -12.50 -4.43
C GLY A 15 29.53 -11.63 -3.33
N GLY A 16 28.20 -11.61 -3.25
CA GLY A 16 27.42 -11.13 -2.10
C GLY A 16 26.77 -12.30 -1.32
N PRO A 17 26.29 -12.08 -0.09
CA PRO A 17 25.83 -13.15 0.81
C PRO A 17 24.43 -13.64 0.40
N GLY A 18 24.37 -14.54 -0.58
CA GLY A 18 23.13 -15.12 -1.06
C GLY A 18 23.28 -15.84 -2.40
N GLY A 19 24.10 -16.90 -2.45
CA GLY A 19 24.32 -17.70 -3.66
C GLY A 19 25.19 -17.00 -4.72
N LEU A 20 26.08 -17.75 -5.34
CA LEU A 20 26.94 -17.27 -6.43
C LEU A 20 26.12 -17.09 -7.70
N HIS A 21 25.50 -15.93 -7.90
CA HIS A 21 25.03 -15.53 -9.23
C HIS A 21 26.24 -15.03 -10.03
N LEU A 22 26.83 -15.91 -10.83
CA LEU A 22 27.90 -15.57 -11.76
C LEU A 22 27.37 -14.64 -12.85
N LEU A 23 27.96 -13.45 -12.97
CA LEU A 23 27.68 -12.49 -14.03
C LEU A 23 28.57 -12.81 -15.24
N ASP A 24 27.96 -13.11 -16.39
CA ASP A 24 28.69 -13.28 -17.64
C ASP A 24 29.11 -11.91 -18.21
N THR A 25 30.42 -11.64 -18.31
CA THR A 25 30.99 -10.37 -18.79
C THR A 25 31.50 -10.43 -20.23
N THR A 26 31.28 -11.52 -20.97
CA THR A 26 31.81 -11.70 -22.34
C THR A 26 31.33 -10.63 -23.33
N GLY A 27 30.18 -9.99 -23.07
CA GLY A 27 29.65 -8.91 -23.90
C GLY A 27 30.10 -7.51 -23.50
N ALA A 28 30.89 -7.33 -22.45
CA ALA A 28 31.16 -6.00 -21.87
C ALA A 28 31.74 -4.99 -22.87
N ASP A 29 32.62 -5.44 -23.78
CA ASP A 29 33.28 -4.58 -24.77
C ASP A 29 32.44 -4.31 -26.04
N LYS A 30 31.24 -4.89 -26.15
CA LYS A 30 30.38 -4.68 -27.32
C LYS A 30 29.78 -3.27 -27.29
N SER A 31 30.04 -2.48 -28.33
CA SER A 31 29.35 -1.21 -28.54
C SER A 31 27.88 -1.41 -28.91
N VAL A 32 27.01 -0.73 -28.18
CA VAL A 32 25.56 -0.73 -28.45
C VAL A 32 25.03 0.71 -28.52
N TRP A 33 23.96 0.89 -29.31
CA TRP A 33 23.30 2.18 -29.46
C TRP A 33 22.00 2.22 -28.65
N LEU A 34 21.79 3.32 -27.93
CA LEU A 34 20.58 3.56 -27.16
C LEU A 34 19.69 4.54 -27.91
N LEU A 35 18.48 4.13 -28.27
CA LEU A 35 17.52 4.97 -28.97
C LEU A 35 16.30 5.27 -28.08
N LYS A 36 16.05 6.55 -27.81
CA LYS A 36 14.81 7.02 -27.20
C LYS A 36 13.76 7.22 -28.28
N VAL A 37 12.70 6.41 -28.23
CA VAL A 37 11.63 6.35 -29.23
C VAL A 37 10.34 7.01 -28.69
N PRO A 38 9.61 7.80 -29.50
CA PRO A 38 8.28 8.29 -29.11
C PRO A 38 7.32 7.14 -28.77
N PRO A 39 6.48 7.24 -27.72
CA PRO A 39 5.64 6.14 -27.27
C PRO A 39 4.72 5.55 -28.35
N LEU A 40 4.25 6.38 -29.28
CA LEU A 40 3.42 5.93 -30.39
C LEU A 40 4.15 4.90 -31.28
N VAL A 41 5.41 5.17 -31.60
CA VAL A 41 6.24 4.28 -32.43
C VAL A 41 6.62 3.03 -31.65
N GLY A 42 7.01 3.17 -30.38
CA GLY A 42 7.34 2.02 -29.51
C GLY A 42 6.16 1.05 -29.36
N HIS A 43 4.93 1.57 -29.17
CA HIS A 43 3.73 0.74 -29.11
C HIS A 43 3.40 0.05 -30.45
N GLN A 44 3.76 0.63 -31.59
CA GLN A 44 3.57 0.00 -32.90
C GLN A 44 4.54 -1.17 -33.07
N TRP A 45 5.82 -0.95 -32.79
CA TRP A 45 6.84 -2.01 -32.87
C TRP A 45 6.52 -3.18 -31.94
N LEU A 46 5.93 -2.93 -30.77
CA LEU A 46 5.52 -4.00 -29.84
C LEU A 46 4.31 -4.81 -30.36
N LYS A 47 3.42 -4.21 -31.18
CA LYS A 47 2.25 -4.89 -31.75
C LYS A 47 2.61 -5.75 -32.96
N GLN A 48 3.75 -5.49 -33.58
CA GLN A 48 4.23 -6.22 -34.74
C GLN A 48 4.77 -7.58 -34.29
N GLN A 49 4.26 -8.66 -34.87
CA GLN A 49 4.71 -10.02 -34.52
C GLN A 49 6.17 -10.25 -34.93
N ASP A 50 6.86 -11.09 -34.15
CA ASP A 50 8.19 -11.61 -34.48
C ASP A 50 8.17 -12.24 -35.87
N GLY A 51 8.87 -11.60 -36.82
CA GLY A 51 8.94 -12.05 -38.21
C GLY A 51 8.58 -10.99 -39.26
N ALA A 52 8.18 -9.78 -38.86
CA ALA A 52 8.10 -8.69 -39.84
C ALA A 52 9.50 -8.30 -40.35
N PRO A 53 9.69 -8.14 -41.68
CA PRO A 53 11.02 -8.10 -42.26
C PRO A 53 11.82 -6.83 -41.94
N VAL A 54 11.18 -5.68 -41.72
CA VAL A 54 11.85 -4.40 -41.43
C VAL A 54 10.96 -3.50 -40.57
N LEU A 55 11.45 -3.09 -39.40
CA LEU A 55 10.74 -2.14 -38.50
C LEU A 55 10.96 -0.68 -38.93
N ALA A 56 12.17 -0.34 -39.35
CA ALA A 56 12.55 0.99 -39.79
C ALA A 56 13.89 0.99 -40.54
N LYS A 57 14.16 2.06 -41.30
CA LYS A 57 15.43 2.28 -41.99
C LYS A 57 16.14 3.50 -41.41
N VAL A 58 17.35 3.31 -40.87
CA VAL A 58 18.25 4.40 -40.46
C VAL A 58 19.09 4.82 -41.66
N THR A 59 19.14 6.12 -41.93
CA THR A 59 19.99 6.74 -42.94
C THR A 59 20.93 7.71 -42.23
N MET A 60 22.22 7.58 -42.50
CA MET A 60 23.26 8.47 -42.03
C MET A 60 23.75 9.30 -43.22
N SER A 61 23.69 10.62 -43.12
CA SER A 61 24.21 11.55 -44.12
C SER A 61 25.31 12.41 -43.52
N MET A 62 26.39 12.56 -44.27
CA MET A 62 27.57 13.35 -43.91
C MET A 62 27.90 14.22 -45.13
N ASP A 63 28.05 15.53 -44.93
CA ASP A 63 28.50 16.43 -45.98
C ASP A 63 30.03 16.56 -45.95
N PRO A 64 30.76 15.95 -46.90
CA PRO A 64 32.22 15.97 -46.89
C PRO A 64 32.83 17.33 -47.23
N LEU A 65 32.05 18.28 -47.76
CA LEU A 65 32.54 19.60 -48.17
C LEU A 65 32.53 20.62 -47.03
N ASN A 66 31.87 20.31 -45.91
CA ASN A 66 31.79 21.16 -44.72
C ASN A 66 32.50 20.49 -43.52
N PRO A 67 33.85 20.53 -43.45
CA PRO A 67 34.62 19.83 -42.41
C PRO A 67 34.46 20.42 -40.99
N ASN A 68 33.88 21.62 -40.88
CA ASN A 68 33.58 22.27 -39.60
C ASN A 68 32.23 21.86 -39.02
N SER A 69 31.46 21.10 -39.80
CA SER A 69 30.17 20.61 -39.43
C SER A 69 30.34 19.19 -38.92
N ASP A 70 30.27 19.04 -37.61
CA ASP A 70 29.99 17.79 -36.89
C ASP A 70 28.64 17.14 -37.33
N SER A 71 28.10 17.50 -38.52
CA SER A 71 26.76 17.17 -39.03
C SER A 71 26.75 15.81 -39.71
N VAL A 72 27.10 14.79 -38.94
CA VAL A 72 26.53 13.48 -39.22
C VAL A 72 25.05 13.58 -38.84
N GLU A 73 24.19 13.67 -39.85
CA GLU A 73 22.75 13.68 -39.67
C GLU A 73 22.22 12.25 -39.72
N PHE A 74 21.47 11.87 -38.71
CA PHE A 74 20.82 10.59 -38.65
C PHE A 74 19.32 10.77 -38.82
N MET A 75 18.73 10.05 -39.77
CA MET A 75 17.29 10.05 -40.03
C MET A 75 16.76 8.62 -39.99
N MET A 76 15.61 8.45 -39.35
CA MET A 76 14.86 7.20 -39.30
C MET A 76 13.60 7.31 -40.14
N THR A 77 13.42 6.40 -41.09
CA THR A 77 12.23 6.32 -41.92
C THR A 77 11.45 5.06 -41.59
N LEU A 78 10.17 5.22 -41.23
CA LEU A 78 9.26 4.12 -40.94
C LEU A 78 8.59 3.61 -42.23
N PRO A 79 8.28 2.29 -42.33
CA PRO A 79 7.59 1.73 -43.48
C PRO A 79 6.15 2.26 -43.62
N GLU A 80 5.69 2.40 -44.87
CA GLU A 80 4.45 3.08 -45.24
C GLU A 80 3.15 2.38 -44.79
N LYS A 81 3.23 1.09 -44.41
CA LYS A 81 2.09 0.34 -43.88
C LYS A 81 1.64 0.79 -42.48
N ASP A 82 2.44 1.61 -41.78
CA ASP A 82 2.16 2.06 -40.42
C ASP A 82 1.56 3.47 -40.36
N LEU A 83 0.45 3.68 -41.10
CA LEU A 83 -0.32 4.93 -41.23
C LEU A 83 -0.90 5.49 -39.90
N VAL A 84 -0.58 4.90 -38.76
CA VAL A 84 -0.96 5.40 -37.43
C VAL A 84 0.09 6.38 -36.87
N ALA A 85 1.33 6.38 -37.40
CA ALA A 85 2.33 7.37 -37.04
C ALA A 85 2.14 8.63 -37.92
N PRO A 86 1.89 9.83 -37.36
CA PRO A 86 1.64 11.04 -38.14
C PRO A 86 2.85 11.49 -38.97
N HIS A 87 4.04 10.93 -38.69
CA HIS A 87 5.26 11.24 -39.44
C HIS A 87 5.90 9.97 -39.99
N LYS A 88 6.27 10.02 -41.28
CA LYS A 88 7.00 8.97 -42.00
C LYS A 88 8.50 8.99 -41.69
N SER A 89 9.04 10.16 -41.35
CA SER A 89 10.46 10.35 -41.04
C SER A 89 10.68 11.06 -39.70
N TYR A 90 11.78 10.70 -39.05
CA TYR A 90 12.19 11.21 -37.75
C TYR A 90 13.69 11.51 -37.78
N ASN A 91 14.09 12.65 -37.21
CA ASN A 91 15.48 13.00 -37.01
C ASN A 91 15.97 12.38 -35.70
N LEU A 92 17.17 11.78 -35.72
CA LEU A 92 17.81 11.20 -34.56
C LEU A 92 18.89 12.18 -34.08
N ASN A 93 18.66 12.79 -32.92
CA ASN A 93 19.63 13.72 -32.33
C ASN A 93 20.60 12.95 -31.43
N VAL A 94 21.90 13.05 -31.69
CA VAL A 94 22.93 12.44 -30.86
C VAL A 94 23.11 13.26 -29.58
N THR A 95 23.06 12.60 -28.43
CA THR A 95 23.41 13.21 -27.14
C THR A 95 24.94 13.21 -26.99
N LYS A 96 25.57 14.38 -26.87
CA LYS A 96 27.03 14.51 -26.72
C LYS A 96 27.52 14.17 -25.31
N ASP A 97 26.75 14.51 -24.29
CA ASP A 97 27.09 14.26 -22.88
C ASP A 97 26.55 12.90 -22.41
N LEU A 98 27.26 11.83 -22.78
CA LEU A 98 26.88 10.47 -22.42
C LEU A 98 27.54 10.04 -21.09
N VAL A 99 26.71 9.77 -20.08
CA VAL A 99 27.17 9.05 -18.88
C VAL A 99 27.45 7.59 -19.25
N PRO A 100 28.58 6.99 -18.83
CA PRO A 100 28.88 5.59 -19.11
C PRO A 100 27.75 4.66 -18.65
N MET A 101 27.20 3.87 -19.57
CA MET A 101 26.10 2.93 -19.32
C MET A 101 26.44 1.56 -19.90
N HIS A 102 26.06 0.50 -19.18
CA HIS A 102 26.16 -0.89 -19.63
C HIS A 102 24.77 -1.52 -19.64
N ILE A 103 24.53 -2.42 -20.59
CA ILE A 103 23.28 -3.16 -20.75
C ILE A 103 23.44 -4.53 -20.12
N PHE A 104 22.46 -4.91 -19.31
CA PHE A 104 22.37 -6.23 -18.71
C PHE A 104 21.13 -6.94 -19.22
N SER A 105 21.24 -8.25 -19.44
CA SER A 105 20.12 -9.13 -19.74
C SER A 105 19.95 -10.14 -18.61
N GLU A 106 18.68 -10.46 -18.32
CA GLU A 106 18.31 -11.49 -17.37
C GLU A 106 17.45 -12.52 -18.10
N THR A 107 17.85 -13.78 -18.02
CA THR A 107 17.06 -14.89 -18.56
C THR A 107 15.98 -15.30 -17.58
N THR A 108 14.92 -15.96 -18.04
CA THR A 108 13.86 -16.52 -17.17
C THR A 108 14.37 -17.54 -16.14
N GLN A 109 15.60 -18.04 -16.30
CA GLN A 109 16.29 -18.92 -15.36
C GLN A 109 17.16 -18.15 -14.34
N GLY A 110 17.14 -16.82 -14.32
CA GLY A 110 17.90 -15.98 -13.39
C GLY A 110 19.40 -15.87 -13.69
N LYS A 111 19.83 -16.23 -14.91
CA LYS A 111 21.22 -15.98 -15.36
C LYS A 111 21.35 -14.53 -15.83
N LEU A 112 22.35 -13.83 -15.30
CA LEU A 112 22.68 -12.45 -15.62
C LEU A 112 23.86 -12.37 -16.59
N LYS A 113 23.77 -11.49 -17.58
CA LYS A 113 24.81 -11.26 -18.57
C LYS A 113 24.94 -9.78 -18.91
N VAL A 114 26.18 -9.32 -19.11
CA VAL A 114 26.50 -8.00 -19.67
C VAL A 114 26.48 -8.11 -21.19
N GLU A 115 25.61 -7.34 -21.85
CA GLU A 115 25.44 -7.37 -23.30
C GLU A 115 26.31 -6.36 -24.04
N GLY A 116 26.67 -5.25 -23.40
CA GLY A 116 27.47 -4.21 -24.04
C GLY A 116 27.50 -2.88 -23.31
N LYS A 117 28.33 -1.99 -23.83
CA LYS A 117 28.50 -0.60 -23.39
C LYS A 117 27.84 0.35 -24.39
N VAL A 118 27.03 1.28 -23.88
CA VAL A 118 26.36 2.28 -24.71
C VAL A 118 27.39 3.28 -25.22
N GLU A 119 27.51 3.39 -26.55
CA GLU A 119 28.44 4.30 -27.23
C GLU A 119 27.72 5.58 -27.71
N HIS A 120 26.53 5.41 -28.30
CA HIS A 120 25.74 6.51 -28.81
C HIS A 120 24.34 6.47 -28.25
N LYS A 121 23.84 7.64 -27.83
CA LYS A 121 22.47 7.84 -27.40
C LYS A 121 21.75 8.78 -28.37
N PHE A 122 20.66 8.29 -28.93
CA PHE A 122 19.86 8.99 -29.92
C PHE A 122 18.48 9.35 -29.35
N ASP A 123 18.07 10.60 -29.55
CA ASP A 123 16.72 11.07 -29.28
C ASP A 123 15.95 11.25 -30.60
N MET A 124 14.98 10.37 -30.85
CA MET A 124 14.14 10.39 -32.04
C MET A 124 13.08 11.48 -31.93
N LYS A 125 13.11 12.44 -32.86
CA LYS A 125 12.14 13.55 -32.97
C LYS A 125 11.50 13.54 -34.36
N PRO A 126 10.21 13.86 -34.49
CA PRO A 126 9.59 13.97 -35.80
C PRO A 126 10.26 15.06 -36.64
N SER A 127 10.59 14.74 -37.90
CA SER A 127 11.36 15.61 -38.80
C SER A 127 10.60 16.86 -39.23
N ASN A 128 9.26 16.79 -39.33
CA ASN A 128 8.40 17.88 -39.79
C ASN A 128 7.34 18.25 -38.74
N ILE A 129 7.79 18.88 -37.65
CA ILE A 129 6.94 19.37 -36.55
C ILE A 129 6.12 20.61 -36.94
N GLY A 130 6.59 21.40 -37.92
CA GLY A 130 5.98 22.68 -38.29
C GLY A 130 4.77 22.57 -39.22
N ASN A 131 4.77 21.62 -40.15
CA ASN A 131 3.76 21.52 -41.21
C ASN A 131 2.72 20.40 -40.98
N ASN A 132 2.71 19.79 -39.78
CA ASN A 132 1.88 18.62 -39.50
C ASN A 132 0.83 18.93 -38.43
N ASP A 133 -0.34 19.38 -38.88
CA ASP A 133 -1.50 19.64 -38.02
C ASP A 133 -1.96 18.40 -37.24
N GLU A 134 -1.73 17.20 -37.78
CA GLU A 134 -2.09 15.95 -37.11
C GLU A 134 -1.25 15.69 -35.86
N TYR A 135 0.04 16.01 -35.89
CA TYR A 135 0.89 15.90 -34.71
C TYR A 135 0.51 16.90 -33.62
N ARG A 136 0.19 18.13 -34.00
CA ARG A 136 -0.30 19.15 -33.07
C ARG A 136 -1.62 18.71 -32.43
N LYS A 137 -2.54 18.16 -33.22
CA LYS A 137 -3.79 17.57 -32.73
C LYS A 137 -3.51 16.42 -31.76
N LEU A 138 -2.60 15.51 -32.10
CA LEU A 138 -2.21 14.39 -31.23
C LEU A 138 -1.63 14.87 -29.89
N CYS A 139 -0.78 15.89 -29.89
CA CYS A 139 -0.25 16.50 -28.68
C CYS A 139 -1.35 17.14 -27.81
N ARG A 140 -2.32 17.82 -28.43
CA ARG A 140 -3.51 18.35 -27.72
C ARG A 140 -4.36 17.23 -27.14
N ASP A 141 -4.62 16.18 -27.90
CA ASP A 141 -5.42 15.04 -27.44
C ASP A 141 -4.75 14.32 -26.26
N ARG A 142 -3.42 14.20 -26.26
CA ARG A 142 -2.66 13.67 -25.11
C ARG A 142 -2.82 14.55 -23.88
N LEU A 143 -2.66 15.87 -24.04
CA LEU A 143 -2.84 16.82 -22.96
C LEU A 143 -4.25 16.72 -22.38
N ASN A 144 -5.27 16.73 -23.24
CA ASN A 144 -6.67 16.59 -22.86
C ASN A 144 -6.92 15.27 -22.11
N LYS A 145 -6.45 14.14 -22.63
CA LYS A 145 -6.55 12.83 -21.97
C LYS A 145 -5.89 12.82 -20.59
N SER A 146 -4.74 13.49 -20.44
CA SER A 146 -4.06 13.61 -19.15
C SER A 146 -4.73 14.59 -18.18
N MET A 147 -5.43 15.59 -18.71
CA MET A 147 -6.16 16.60 -17.92
C MET A 147 -7.54 16.09 -17.44
N VAL A 148 -8.07 15.03 -18.04
CA VAL A 148 -9.28 14.37 -17.55
C VAL A 148 -8.96 13.71 -16.21
N LYS A 149 -9.44 14.32 -15.13
CA LYS A 149 -9.32 13.77 -13.77
C LYS A 149 -10.09 12.45 -13.71
N THR A 150 -9.38 11.34 -13.51
CA THR A 150 -9.98 10.00 -13.37
C THR A 150 -10.85 9.87 -12.11
N ARG A 151 -10.65 10.78 -11.14
CA ARG A 151 -11.44 10.87 -9.91
C ARG A 151 -12.17 12.20 -9.88
N THR A 152 -13.50 12.15 -9.91
CA THR A 152 -14.36 13.32 -9.76
C THR A 152 -14.99 13.32 -8.37
N THR A 153 -15.02 14.49 -7.73
CA THR A 153 -15.73 14.68 -6.47
C THR A 153 -17.22 14.64 -6.76
N GLN A 154 -17.92 13.65 -6.24
CA GLN A 154 -19.37 13.62 -6.30
C GLN A 154 -19.92 14.59 -5.24
N VAL A 155 -20.65 15.60 -5.68
CA VAL A 155 -21.41 16.47 -4.77
C VAL A 155 -22.60 15.65 -4.27
N LEU A 156 -22.61 15.34 -2.99
CA LEU A 156 -23.74 14.67 -2.34
C LEU A 156 -24.92 15.64 -2.33
N SER A 157 -26.00 15.31 -3.04
CA SER A 157 -27.18 16.17 -3.15
C SER A 157 -27.95 16.36 -1.84
N ASN A 158 -27.74 15.45 -0.88
CA ASN A 158 -28.41 15.48 0.42
C ASN A 158 -27.48 16.02 1.51
N ASP A 159 -27.17 17.31 1.43
CA ASP A 159 -26.34 18.04 2.40
C ASP A 159 -27.15 18.46 3.65
N ARG A 160 -28.20 17.71 3.99
CA ARG A 160 -28.96 17.93 5.22
C ARG A 160 -28.03 17.60 6.38
N GLY A 161 -27.63 18.63 7.13
CA GLY A 161 -26.57 18.62 8.14
C GLY A 161 -26.65 17.60 9.28
N GLY A 162 -27.57 16.62 9.25
CA GLY A 162 -27.56 15.44 10.10
C GLY A 162 -26.47 14.41 9.73
N PHE A 163 -26.02 14.35 8.47
CA PHE A 163 -24.91 13.47 8.06
C PHE A 163 -23.52 14.12 8.15
N MET A 164 -23.49 15.46 8.23
CA MET A 164 -22.25 16.26 8.25
C MET A 164 -21.81 16.65 9.68
N ARG A 165 -22.65 16.36 10.68
CA ARG A 165 -22.31 16.52 12.10
C ARG A 165 -22.02 15.14 12.68
N PRO A 166 -20.95 14.98 13.48
CA PRO A 166 -20.80 13.78 14.29
C PRO A 166 -22.08 13.58 15.09
N PRO A 167 -22.74 12.41 15.02
CA PRO A 167 -23.86 12.13 15.90
C PRO A 167 -23.39 12.30 17.35
N PRO A 168 -24.25 12.77 18.27
CA PRO A 168 -23.98 12.66 19.71
C PRO A 168 -23.54 11.23 20.04
N ILE A 169 -22.70 11.05 21.06
CA ILE A 169 -22.11 9.75 21.42
C ILE A 169 -23.19 8.65 21.54
N ASP A 170 -24.40 9.04 21.95
CA ASP A 170 -25.56 8.15 22.13
C ASP A 170 -26.29 7.75 20.82
N ALA A 171 -25.94 8.37 19.69
CA ALA A 171 -26.53 8.16 18.36
C ALA A 171 -25.53 7.58 17.34
N TRP A 172 -24.33 7.18 17.79
CA TRP A 172 -23.38 6.45 16.94
C TRP A 172 -23.92 5.04 16.66
N PRO A 173 -24.09 4.61 15.39
CA PRO A 173 -24.50 3.25 15.12
C PRO A 173 -23.39 2.29 15.57
N THR A 174 -23.72 1.40 16.52
CA THR A 174 -22.83 0.34 17.05
C THR A 174 -22.43 -0.71 15.99
N SER A 175 -22.72 -0.48 14.71
CA SER A 175 -22.69 -1.49 13.65
C SER A 175 -21.47 -1.43 12.71
N THR A 176 -20.57 -0.44 12.81
CA THR A 176 -19.39 -0.36 11.92
C THR A 176 -18.08 -0.89 12.52
N PHE A 177 -18.12 -1.39 13.76
CA PHE A 177 -17.01 -2.16 14.34
C PHE A 177 -17.37 -3.64 14.42
N THR A 178 -17.49 -4.30 13.27
CA THR A 178 -17.46 -5.78 13.23
C THR A 178 -16.01 -6.26 13.29
N GLY A 179 -15.37 -6.01 14.44
CA GLY A 179 -14.26 -6.80 14.95
C GLY A 179 -14.85 -7.93 15.77
N LYS A 180 -14.75 -9.14 15.24
CA LYS A 180 -15.21 -10.40 15.81
C LYS A 180 -14.72 -10.55 17.26
N ASP A 181 -15.61 -10.50 18.25
CA ASP A 181 -15.75 -11.49 19.33
C ASP A 181 -16.72 -11.05 20.46
N SER A 182 -17.49 -12.05 20.92
CA SER A 182 -18.26 -12.12 22.18
C SER A 182 -19.69 -11.51 22.28
N LYS A 183 -20.64 -12.37 21.88
CA LYS A 183 -21.88 -12.76 22.57
C LYS A 183 -22.69 -11.71 23.36
N LYS A 184 -23.89 -11.49 22.80
CA LYS A 184 -25.21 -11.32 23.43
C LYS A 184 -25.48 -10.02 24.20
N LYS A 185 -26.17 -9.07 23.55
CA LYS A 185 -27.44 -8.49 24.05
C LYS A 185 -28.36 -8.14 22.87
N ALA A 186 -29.58 -8.66 22.90
CA ALA A 186 -30.69 -8.27 22.04
C ALA A 186 -31.33 -6.97 22.57
N PRO A 187 -31.89 -6.09 21.71
CA PRO A 187 -32.62 -4.91 22.16
C PRO A 187 -34.10 -5.28 22.36
N ILE A 188 -34.59 -5.17 23.59
CA ILE A 188 -36.03 -5.08 23.85
C ILE A 188 -36.33 -3.63 24.21
N SER A 189 -37.17 -3.06 23.35
CA SER A 189 -38.06 -1.93 23.53
C SER A 189 -38.17 -1.34 24.94
N SER A 190 -38.18 0.00 24.95
CA SER A 190 -39.04 0.87 25.76
C SER A 190 -39.98 0.19 26.76
N ALA A 191 -39.95 0.73 27.99
CA ALA A 191 -40.83 0.47 29.12
C ALA A 191 -40.37 -0.59 30.12
N VAL A 192 -39.31 -0.28 30.87
CA VAL A 192 -39.36 -0.43 32.33
C VAL A 192 -38.70 0.80 32.92
N LYS A 193 -39.50 1.61 33.61
CA LYS A 193 -39.07 2.67 34.52
C LYS A 193 -37.85 2.16 35.28
N ALA A 194 -36.74 2.91 35.28
CA ALA A 194 -35.82 2.77 36.39
C ALA A 194 -36.68 2.88 37.67
N PRO A 195 -36.73 1.90 38.58
CA PRO A 195 -37.03 2.26 39.93
C PRO A 195 -35.81 3.05 40.35
N GLU A 196 -35.90 4.36 40.21
CA GLU A 196 -35.15 5.30 41.00
C GLU A 196 -35.64 5.16 42.46
N GLY A 197 -35.46 3.96 43.00
CA GLY A 197 -35.52 3.71 44.42
C GLY A 197 -34.28 4.39 44.94
N LYS A 198 -34.46 5.54 45.57
CA LYS A 198 -33.59 5.92 46.68
C LYS A 198 -33.44 4.64 47.51
N ARG A 199 -32.30 3.96 47.39
CA ARG A 199 -31.99 2.75 48.16
C ARG A 199 -31.90 3.23 49.61
N ILE A 200 -33.04 3.24 50.29
CA ILE A 200 -33.16 3.68 51.67
C ILE A 200 -32.32 2.69 52.49
N ARG A 201 -31.42 3.24 53.30
CA ARG A 201 -30.62 2.45 54.23
C ARG A 201 -31.61 1.69 55.12
N ARG A 202 -31.60 0.37 55.05
CA ARG A 202 -32.36 -0.45 56.01
C ARG A 202 -31.73 -0.32 57.38
N ASP A 203 -32.53 -0.58 58.41
CA ASP A 203 -32.03 -0.61 59.77
C ASP A 203 -30.95 -1.69 59.90
N ARG A 204 -29.92 -1.40 60.70
CA ARG A 204 -28.70 -2.20 60.78
C ARG A 204 -29.03 -3.63 61.23
N VAL A 205 -29.88 -3.77 62.25
CA VAL A 205 -30.25 -5.08 62.83
C VAL A 205 -30.95 -5.98 61.82
N GLU A 206 -31.84 -5.42 60.99
CA GLU A 206 -32.54 -6.18 59.96
C GLU A 206 -31.60 -6.65 58.84
N LEU A 207 -30.64 -5.81 58.48
CA LEU A 207 -29.67 -6.12 57.43
C LEU A 207 -28.69 -7.20 57.89
N GLU A 208 -28.27 -7.19 59.15
CA GLU A 208 -27.45 -8.26 59.74
C GLU A 208 -28.17 -9.61 59.67
N ALA A 209 -29.46 -9.68 60.03
CA ALA A 209 -30.26 -10.90 59.94
C ALA A 209 -30.38 -11.44 58.50
N ILE A 210 -30.54 -10.56 57.50
CA ILE A 210 -30.57 -10.94 56.09
C ILE A 210 -29.22 -11.47 55.63
N VAL A 211 -28.13 -10.82 56.04
CA VAL A 211 -26.76 -11.24 55.71
C VAL A 211 -26.49 -12.63 56.28
N PHE A 212 -26.81 -12.91 57.55
CA PHE A 212 -26.67 -14.24 58.12
C PHE A 212 -27.45 -15.31 57.34
N LYS A 213 -28.70 -15.01 56.95
CA LYS A 213 -29.51 -15.92 56.12
C LYS A 213 -28.90 -16.18 54.74
N LEU A 214 -28.24 -15.20 54.12
CA LEU A 214 -27.54 -15.40 52.85
C LEU A 214 -26.33 -16.32 53.02
N PHE A 215 -25.59 -16.17 54.12
CA PHE A 215 -24.42 -16.99 54.42
C PHE A 215 -24.75 -18.44 54.82
N GLU A 216 -25.96 -18.71 55.33
CA GLU A 216 -26.46 -20.09 55.48
C GLU A 216 -26.61 -20.81 54.14
N GLN A 217 -26.97 -20.10 53.07
CA GLN A 217 -27.15 -20.71 51.74
C GLN A 217 -25.83 -21.01 51.06
N ARG A 218 -24.83 -20.15 51.23
CA ARG A 218 -23.47 -20.32 50.69
C ARG A 218 -22.46 -19.71 51.65
N PRO A 219 -21.35 -20.41 51.95
CA PRO A 219 -20.38 -19.91 52.93
C PRO A 219 -19.66 -18.64 52.48
N ASN A 220 -19.61 -18.39 51.16
CA ASN A 220 -18.78 -17.34 50.56
C ASN A 220 -19.60 -16.53 49.57
N TRP A 221 -19.58 -15.20 49.70
CA TRP A 221 -20.34 -14.29 48.84
C TRP A 221 -19.47 -13.18 48.25
N ALA A 222 -19.65 -12.90 46.96
CA ALA A 222 -19.01 -11.75 46.31
C ALA A 222 -19.79 -10.45 46.60
N LEU A 223 -19.08 -9.33 46.73
CA LEU A 223 -19.68 -8.03 47.06
C LEU A 223 -20.83 -7.65 46.11
N LYS A 224 -20.67 -7.89 44.82
CA LYS A 224 -21.67 -7.55 43.80
C LYS A 224 -23.00 -8.26 44.06
N HIS A 225 -22.95 -9.54 44.40
CA HIS A 225 -24.14 -10.33 44.69
C HIS A 225 -24.80 -9.91 46.00
N LEU A 226 -24.02 -9.58 47.04
CA LEU A 226 -24.60 -9.06 48.29
C LEU A 226 -25.32 -7.72 48.06
N VAL A 227 -24.81 -6.86 47.16
CA VAL A 227 -25.44 -5.57 46.80
C VAL A 227 -26.73 -5.76 45.99
N GLU A 228 -26.81 -6.81 45.18
CA GLU A 228 -28.01 -7.18 44.43
C GLU A 228 -29.07 -7.78 45.36
N GLU A 229 -28.71 -8.73 46.22
CA GLU A 229 -29.65 -9.41 47.12
C GLU A 229 -30.19 -8.51 48.25
N THR A 230 -29.36 -7.59 48.77
CA THR A 230 -29.78 -6.71 49.89
C THR A 230 -30.37 -5.38 49.41
N ASP A 231 -30.16 -5.04 48.14
CA ASP A 231 -30.49 -3.74 47.55
C ASP A 231 -29.93 -2.52 48.32
N GLN A 232 -28.83 -2.71 49.06
CA GLN A 232 -28.21 -1.66 49.85
C GLN A 232 -27.10 -0.91 49.08
N PRO A 233 -26.85 0.37 49.41
CA PRO A 233 -25.69 1.08 48.88
C PRO A 233 -24.37 0.41 49.28
N VAL A 234 -23.43 0.32 48.35
CA VAL A 234 -22.13 -0.38 48.52
C VAL A 234 -21.34 0.13 49.72
N ALA A 235 -21.40 1.43 50.00
CA ALA A 235 -20.69 2.04 51.13
C ALA A 235 -21.23 1.52 52.48
N PHE A 236 -22.56 1.52 52.64
CA PHE A 236 -23.20 1.09 53.89
C PHE A 236 -23.07 -0.42 54.12
N LEU A 237 -23.21 -1.21 53.06
CA LEU A 237 -23.03 -2.66 53.15
C LEU A 237 -21.59 -3.04 53.53
N LYS A 238 -20.58 -2.28 53.07
CA LYS A 238 -19.18 -2.50 53.46
C LYS A 238 -18.91 -2.22 54.93
N GLU A 239 -19.59 -1.25 55.55
CA GLU A 239 -19.45 -0.97 56.99
C GLU A 239 -19.90 -2.19 57.80
N ILE A 240 -21.06 -2.74 57.48
CA ILE A 240 -21.62 -3.91 58.18
C ILE A 240 -20.82 -5.19 57.90
N LEU A 241 -20.39 -5.39 56.64
CA LEU A 241 -19.53 -6.52 56.29
C LEU A 241 -18.15 -6.46 56.94
N ASN A 242 -17.63 -5.27 57.27
CA ASN A 242 -16.37 -5.14 58.00
C ASN A 242 -16.49 -5.61 59.46
N ASP A 243 -17.67 -5.43 60.06
CA ASP A 243 -17.93 -5.84 61.44
C ASP A 243 -18.20 -7.36 61.53
N LEU A 244 -18.96 -7.93 60.57
CA LEU A 244 -19.42 -9.32 60.61
C LEU A 244 -18.57 -10.32 59.81
N CYS A 245 -17.93 -9.89 58.72
CA CYS A 245 -17.29 -10.77 57.75
C CYS A 245 -15.78 -10.54 57.63
N ILE A 246 -15.06 -11.55 57.16
CA ILE A 246 -13.67 -11.52 56.75
C ILE A 246 -13.61 -11.42 55.23
N TYR A 247 -12.84 -10.47 54.71
CA TYR A 247 -12.62 -10.33 53.28
C TYR A 247 -11.41 -11.15 52.81
N ASN A 248 -11.65 -12.12 51.94
CA ASN A 248 -10.61 -13.01 51.42
C ASN A 248 -9.83 -12.33 50.29
N LYS A 249 -8.63 -11.87 50.62
CA LYS A 249 -7.75 -11.15 49.68
C LYS A 249 -6.92 -12.07 48.77
N ARG A 250 -6.80 -13.38 49.08
CA ARG A 250 -5.94 -14.34 48.36
C ARG A 250 -6.54 -15.75 48.38
N GLY A 251 -6.21 -16.56 47.38
CA GLY A 251 -6.68 -17.95 47.24
C GLY A 251 -7.82 -18.13 46.24
N ALA A 252 -8.38 -19.35 46.15
CA ALA A 252 -9.48 -19.67 45.23
C ALA A 252 -10.76 -18.84 45.48
N ASN A 253 -10.94 -18.35 46.72
CA ASN A 253 -12.05 -17.50 47.14
C ASN A 253 -11.66 -16.01 47.17
N GLN A 254 -10.66 -15.60 46.38
CA GLN A 254 -10.24 -14.21 46.34
C GLN A 254 -11.41 -13.31 45.88
N GLY A 255 -11.65 -12.24 46.65
CA GLY A 255 -12.69 -11.27 46.35
C GLY A 255 -14.06 -11.56 46.96
N THR A 256 -14.18 -12.61 47.77
CA THR A 256 -15.40 -12.94 48.52
C THR A 256 -15.30 -12.57 50.00
N TYR A 257 -16.47 -12.41 50.62
CA TYR A 257 -16.63 -12.27 52.07
C TYR A 257 -17.06 -13.61 52.64
N GLU A 258 -16.59 -13.93 53.84
CA GLU A 258 -16.99 -15.09 54.64
C GLU A 258 -17.32 -14.59 56.06
N LEU A 259 -18.30 -15.18 56.75
CA LEU A 259 -18.58 -14.80 58.14
C LEU A 259 -17.39 -15.09 59.05
N LYS A 260 -17.17 -14.23 60.06
CA LYS A 260 -16.20 -14.54 61.12
C LYS A 260 -16.57 -15.87 61.81
N PRO A 261 -15.58 -16.67 62.23
CA PRO A 261 -15.83 -17.96 62.86
C PRO A 261 -16.60 -17.86 64.18
N GLU A 262 -16.61 -16.68 64.82
CA GLU A 262 -17.39 -16.40 66.04
C GLU A 262 -18.90 -16.31 65.79
N TYR A 263 -19.32 -16.07 64.54
CA TYR A 263 -20.73 -15.97 64.13
C TYR A 263 -21.14 -17.11 63.17
N LYS A 264 -20.33 -18.17 63.10
CA LYS A 264 -20.56 -19.34 62.26
C LYS A 264 -21.12 -20.50 63.07
#